data_AF-A0A9D4IRX6-F1
#
_entry.id   AF-A0A9D4IRX6-F1
#
_cell.length_a   1.000
_cell.length_b   1.000
_cell.length_c   1.000
_cell.angle_alpha   90.00
_cell.angle_beta   90.00
_cell.angle_gamma   90.00
#
_symmetry.space_group_name_H-M   'P 1'
#
loop_
_entity.id
_entity.type
_entity.pdbx_description
1 polymer ?
#
loop_
_entity_poly.entity_id
_entity_poly.type
_entity_poly.pdbx_seq_one_letter_code
_entity_poly.pdbx_strand_id
1 'polypeptide(L)'
;MEREQISSKRKQPKKKNITGHSSIGKANSSQSIEYCQGCLETEEEDMQSGAEQMWVQCDQCDGLLHADCISGPVDIDEPFICPDCV
;
A
#
# COMPACT_ATOMS: atom_id res chain seq x y z
N MET A 1 34.25 -50.30 27.02
CA MET A 1 34.93 -50.49 25.73
C MET A 1 34.02 -49.82 24.71
N GLU A 2 34.36 -48.85 23.88
CA GLU A 2 35.57 -48.17 23.40
C GLU A 2 35.14 -46.71 23.06
N ARG A 3 36.03 -45.72 23.26
CA ARG A 3 36.60 -44.82 22.23
C ARG A 3 35.54 -44.25 21.26
N GLU A 4 35.47 -42.95 20.99
CA GLU A 4 36.51 -42.21 20.27
C GLU A 4 36.36 -40.69 20.44
N GLN A 5 37.51 -40.03 20.42
CA GLN A 5 37.68 -38.58 20.39
C GLN A 5 37.47 -38.07 18.96
N ILE A 6 36.79 -36.93 18.79
CA ILE A 6 37.00 -36.07 17.63
C ILE A 6 37.20 -34.62 18.05
N SER A 7 38.38 -34.16 17.67
CA SER A 7 38.97 -32.84 17.75
C SER A 7 38.22 -31.84 16.88
N SER A 8 38.19 -30.56 17.28
CA SER A 8 38.58 -29.45 16.38
C SER A 8 38.63 -28.10 17.09
N LYS A 9 39.85 -27.54 17.14
CA LYS A 9 40.14 -26.11 17.19
C LYS A 9 39.23 -25.33 16.22
N ARG A 10 38.65 -24.20 16.66
CA ARG A 10 38.89 -22.88 16.06
C ARG A 10 38.17 -21.73 16.79
N LYS A 11 39.01 -20.78 17.22
CA LYS A 11 38.86 -19.31 17.23
C LYS A 11 37.47 -18.74 17.60
N GLN A 12 37.39 -18.21 18.82
CA GLN A 12 36.45 -17.14 19.16
C GLN A 12 36.81 -15.85 18.40
N PRO A 13 35.84 -15.17 17.77
CA PRO A 13 35.88 -13.74 17.60
C PRO A 13 34.77 -13.07 18.43
N LYS A 14 35.24 -12.30 19.42
CA LYS A 14 34.70 -11.04 19.96
C LYS A 14 33.18 -10.82 19.87
N LYS A 15 32.55 -10.89 21.04
CA LYS A 15 31.29 -10.21 21.37
C LYS A 15 31.32 -8.76 20.85
N LYS A 16 30.40 -8.43 19.94
CA LYS A 16 29.90 -7.07 19.78
C LYS A 16 28.46 -7.05 20.24
N ASN A 17 28.26 -6.33 21.33
CA ASN A 17 26.99 -6.01 21.95
C ASN A 17 26.23 -5.07 21.00
N ILE A 18 25.15 -5.53 20.37
CA ILE A 18 24.05 -4.64 19.96
C ILE A 18 22.72 -5.36 20.20
N THR A 19 22.09 -4.92 21.28
CA THR A 19 20.65 -4.73 21.51
C THR A 19 19.74 -5.25 20.42
N GLY A 20 18.84 -6.15 20.80
CA GLY A 20 17.85 -6.69 19.90
C GLY A 20 16.95 -5.64 19.28
N HIS A 21 16.43 -5.98 18.11
CA HIS A 21 15.10 -5.57 17.73
C HIS A 21 14.52 -6.69 16.88
N SER A 22 13.45 -7.29 17.40
CA SER A 22 12.58 -8.18 16.64
C SER A 22 12.00 -7.39 15.48
N SER A 23 12.58 -7.53 14.29
CA SER A 23 11.90 -7.13 13.08
C SER A 23 10.94 -8.24 12.71
N ILE A 24 9.80 -8.25 13.41
CA ILE A 24 8.56 -8.84 12.92
C ILE A 24 8.37 -8.28 11.51
N GLY A 25 8.61 -9.11 10.51
CA GLY A 25 8.20 -8.82 9.14
C GLY A 25 6.69 -8.83 9.08
N LYS A 26 6.05 -7.76 9.57
CA LYS A 26 4.70 -7.44 9.12
C LYS A 26 4.86 -7.17 7.64
N ALA A 27 4.32 -8.08 6.83
CA ALA A 27 3.69 -7.67 5.59
C ALA A 27 2.67 -6.60 5.99
N ASN A 28 3.11 -5.33 6.01
CA ASN A 28 2.17 -4.24 5.82
C ASN A 28 1.71 -4.46 4.39
N SER A 29 0.58 -5.14 4.22
CA SER A 29 -0.27 -4.88 3.07
C SER A 29 -0.35 -3.37 3.00
N SER A 30 0.37 -2.78 2.06
CA SER A 30 0.18 -1.40 1.68
C SER A 30 -1.25 -1.34 1.18
N GLN A 31 -2.20 -1.13 2.10
CA GLN A 31 -3.56 -0.75 1.74
C GLN A 31 -3.38 0.58 1.02
N SER A 32 -3.41 0.51 -0.31
CA SER A 32 -3.48 1.69 -1.15
C SER A 32 -4.71 2.44 -0.66
N ILE A 33 -4.51 3.59 -0.01
CA ILE A 33 -5.63 4.42 0.41
C ILE A 33 -6.25 4.93 -0.89
N GLU A 34 -7.52 4.60 -1.09
CA GLU A 34 -8.30 5.05 -2.25
C GLU A 34 -8.80 6.47 -1.95
N TYR A 35 -8.44 7.42 -2.82
CA TYR A 35 -8.80 8.82 -2.69
C TYR A 35 -9.10 9.45 -4.05
N CYS A 36 -9.95 10.47 -4.05
CA CYS A 36 -10.31 11.21 -5.24
C CYS A 36 -9.11 12.08 -5.67
N GLN A 37 -8.61 11.89 -6.89
CA GLN A 37 -7.46 12.68 -7.39
C GLN A 37 -7.80 14.15 -7.64
N GLY A 38 -9.08 14.51 -7.71
CA GLY A 38 -9.54 15.90 -7.89
C GLY A 38 -9.55 16.70 -6.58
N CYS A 39 -10.18 16.18 -5.52
CA CYS A 39 -10.34 16.88 -4.24
C CYS A 39 -9.45 16.34 -3.11
N LEU A 40 -8.73 15.24 -3.35
CA LEU A 40 -7.88 14.53 -2.38
C LEU A 40 -8.62 13.95 -1.18
N GLU A 41 -9.95 13.90 -1.23
CA GLU A 41 -10.78 13.26 -0.22
C GLU A 41 -10.67 11.73 -0.35
N THR A 42 -10.47 11.05 0.76
CA THR A 42 -10.43 9.58 0.82
C THR A 42 -11.83 8.98 0.80
N GLU A 43 -11.96 7.71 0.39
CA GLU A 43 -13.24 6.99 0.48
C GLU A 43 -13.79 7.00 1.92
N GLU A 44 -12.91 6.86 2.91
CA GLU A 44 -13.27 6.92 4.33
C GLU A 44 -13.85 8.29 4.73
N GLU A 45 -13.35 9.39 4.16
CA GLU A 45 -13.86 10.74 4.41
C GLU A 45 -15.20 10.98 3.71
N ASP A 46 -15.38 10.52 2.47
CA ASP A 46 -16.66 10.59 1.75
C ASP A 46 -17.79 9.86 2.50
N MET A 47 -17.50 8.64 3.00
CA MET A 47 -18.42 7.86 3.82
C MET A 47 -18.76 8.56 5.16
N GLN A 48 -17.80 9.24 5.78
CA GLN A 48 -18.01 9.97 7.05
C GLN A 48 -18.77 11.28 6.85
N SER A 49 -18.54 11.95 5.73
CA SER A 49 -19.25 13.17 5.33
C SER A 49 -20.72 12.88 5.01
N GLY A 50 -21.02 11.64 4.60
CA GLY A 50 -22.36 11.22 4.17
C GLY A 50 -22.74 11.83 2.82
N ALA A 51 -21.74 12.20 2.02
CA ALA A 51 -21.96 12.72 0.67
C ALA A 51 -22.34 11.59 -0.30
N GLU A 52 -21.92 10.34 -0.01
CA GLU A 52 -22.21 9.14 -0.80
C GLU A 52 -21.97 9.39 -2.30
N GLN A 53 -20.82 10.01 -2.62
CA GLN A 53 -20.53 10.45 -3.98
C GLN A 53 -20.32 9.24 -4.89
N MET A 54 -20.65 9.42 -6.17
CA MET A 54 -20.34 8.41 -7.17
C MET A 54 -18.84 8.46 -7.49
N TRP A 55 -18.16 7.33 -7.29
CA TRP A 55 -16.75 7.15 -7.63
C TRP A 55 -16.59 6.58 -9.04
N VAL A 56 -15.60 7.09 -9.76
CA VAL A 56 -15.31 6.76 -11.16
C VAL A 56 -13.81 6.50 -11.28
N GLN A 57 -13.44 5.39 -11.92
CA GLN A 57 -12.04 5.02 -12.13
C GLN A 57 -11.62 5.36 -13.56
N CYS A 58 -10.44 5.99 -13.71
CA CYS A 58 -9.81 6.24 -15.00
C CYS A 58 -9.23 4.95 -15.59
N ASP A 59 -9.54 4.65 -16.84
CA ASP A 59 -9.04 3.45 -17.54
C ASP A 59 -7.54 3.50 -17.89
N GLN A 60 -6.92 4.69 -17.90
CA GLN A 60 -5.50 4.87 -18.27
C GLN A 60 -4.54 4.83 -17.09
N CYS A 61 -4.89 5.46 -15.98
CA CYS A 61 -4.01 5.62 -14.82
C CYS A 61 -4.51 4.93 -13.56
N ASP A 62 -5.67 4.25 -13.63
CA ASP A 62 -6.37 3.65 -12.49
C ASP A 62 -6.70 4.66 -11.37
N GLY A 63 -6.66 5.95 -11.69
CA GLY A 63 -6.97 7.03 -10.75
C GLY A 63 -8.47 7.10 -10.46
N LEU A 64 -8.83 7.23 -9.19
CA LEU A 64 -10.20 7.39 -8.73
C LEU A 64 -10.57 8.87 -8.64
N LEU A 65 -11.76 9.24 -9.10
CA LEU A 65 -12.33 10.59 -8.97
C LEU A 65 -13.82 10.51 -8.65
N HIS A 66 -14.34 11.49 -7.92
CA HIS A 66 -15.78 11.67 -7.80
C HIS A 66 -16.36 12.17 -9.13
N ALA A 67 -17.56 11.71 -9.48
CA ALA A 67 -18.31 12.21 -10.63
C ALA A 67 -18.50 13.75 -10.58
N ASP A 68 -18.67 14.31 -9.37
CA ASP A 68 -18.79 15.76 -9.16
C ASP A 68 -17.47 16.52 -9.35
N CYS A 69 -16.33 15.86 -9.12
CA CYS A 69 -15.00 16.44 -9.37
C CYS A 69 -14.65 16.52 -10.87
N ILE A 70 -15.45 15.91 -11.75
CA ILE A 70 -15.25 15.88 -13.18
C ILE A 70 -16.13 16.96 -13.82
N SER A 71 -15.54 17.85 -14.62
CA SER A 71 -16.26 18.95 -15.28
C SER A 71 -17.07 18.51 -16.53
N GLY A 72 -17.72 17.36 -16.48
CA GLY A 72 -18.45 16.78 -17.61
C GLY A 72 -19.38 15.63 -17.22
N PRO A 73 -20.27 15.21 -18.14
CA PRO A 73 -21.10 14.04 -17.90
C PRO A 73 -20.20 12.81 -17.77
N VAL A 74 -20.40 12.04 -16.68
CA VAL A 74 -19.81 10.72 -16.53
C VAL A 74 -20.86 9.70 -16.93
N ASP A 75 -20.56 8.93 -17.96
CA ASP A 75 -21.36 7.77 -18.34
C ASP A 75 -20.71 6.52 -17.74
N ILE A 76 -21.40 5.84 -16.84
CA ILE A 76 -20.86 4.67 -16.13
C ILE A 76 -20.74 3.43 -17.03
N ASP A 77 -21.39 3.45 -18.19
CA ASP A 77 -21.36 2.38 -19.18
C ASP A 77 -20.23 2.54 -20.21
N GLU A 78 -19.54 3.69 -20.23
CA GLU A 78 -18.42 3.97 -21.14
C GLU A 78 -17.08 4.08 -20.40
N PRO A 79 -15.95 3.74 -21.05
CA PRO A 79 -14.63 3.92 -20.46
C PRO A 79 -14.35 5.40 -20.19
N PHE A 80 -14.08 5.73 -18.93
CA PHE A 80 -13.74 7.08 -18.51
C PHE A 80 -12.23 7.32 -18.55
N ILE A 81 -11.80 8.40 -19.19
CA ILE A 81 -10.43 8.90 -19.15
C ILE A 81 -10.40 10.23 -18.39
N CYS A 82 -9.60 10.31 -17.33
CA CYS A 82 -9.51 11.54 -16.53
C CYS A 82 -8.84 12.69 -17.29
N PRO A 83 -9.10 13.95 -16.91
CA PRO A 83 -8.53 15.12 -17.60
C PRO A 83 -7.00 15.18 -17.62
N ASP A 84 -6.34 14.51 -16.67
CA ASP A 84 -4.87 14.46 -16.59
C ASP A 84 -4.26 13.48 -17.63
N CYS A 85 -5.06 12.53 -18.13
CA CYS A 85 -4.63 11.52 -19.10
C CYS A 85 -4.98 11.86 -20.56
N VAL A 86 -5.81 12.88 -20.81
CA VAL A 86 -6.19 13.36 -22.15
C VAL A 86 -5.13 14.31 -22.69
#